data_AF-A0A847LFX1-F1
#
_entry.id   AF-A0A847LFX1-F1
#
_cell.length_a   1.000
_cell.length_b   1.000
_cell.length_c   1.000
_cell.angle_alpha   90.00
_cell.angle_beta   90.00
_cell.angle_gamma   90.00
#
_symmetry.space_group_name_H-M   'P 1'
#
loop_
_entity.id
_entity.type
_entity.pdbx_description
1 polymer ?
#
loop_
_entity_poly.entity_id
_entity_poly.type
_entity_poly.pdbx_seq_one_letter_code
_entity_poly.pdbx_strand_id
1 'polypeptide(L)'
;MRKTFLVMVMVLLVAGPAGVAFAEDKVLATVSGEITGEKGKVFQVDKVLKDDGVWVQVSGPLPDKSLVWTSENLGVEEKTFTLDGKAESLALKDLTGDSVPEVVTAAFYGPKASGMWVFTWSGADKKFVPIVVTHPKEDLTRDFFVADIQQESGGELVIGPDGKVTCLGLIYSEKEGEEPQPAQYVYELKDGKYVFAERKPLPAKP
;
A
#
# COMPACT_ATOMS: atom_id res chain seq x y z
N MET A 1 -39.33 66.02 -31.45
CA MET A 1 -39.05 64.71 -32.10
C MET A 1 -38.06 63.94 -31.23
N ARG A 2 -38.51 62.96 -30.45
CA ARG A 2 -37.63 62.06 -29.67
C ARG A 2 -37.52 60.75 -30.46
N LYS A 3 -36.31 60.39 -30.90
CA LYS A 3 -36.01 59.10 -31.51
C LYS A 3 -35.62 58.13 -30.40
N THR A 4 -36.47 57.15 -30.13
CA THR A 4 -36.18 56.03 -29.23
C THR A 4 -35.31 55.04 -29.99
N PHE A 5 -34.06 54.85 -29.56
CA PHE A 5 -33.19 53.78 -30.06
C PHE A 5 -33.44 52.53 -29.22
N LEU A 6 -34.00 51.50 -29.85
CA LEU A 6 -34.15 50.17 -29.28
C LEU A 6 -32.83 49.43 -29.47
N VAL A 7 -32.06 49.21 -28.40
CA VAL A 7 -30.88 48.34 -28.43
C VAL A 7 -31.34 46.93 -28.08
N MET A 8 -31.38 46.07 -29.08
CA MET A 8 -31.67 44.65 -28.93
C MET A 8 -30.36 43.95 -28.54
N VAL A 9 -30.20 43.62 -27.26
CA VAL A 9 -29.07 42.84 -26.76
C VAL A 9 -29.35 41.37 -27.08
N MET A 10 -28.64 40.84 -28.07
CA MET A 10 -28.64 39.42 -28.40
C MET A 10 -27.71 38.70 -27.41
N VAL A 11 -28.30 37.95 -26.47
CA VAL A 11 -27.54 37.10 -25.55
C VAL A 11 -27.14 35.83 -26.31
N LEU A 12 -25.86 35.73 -26.66
CA LEU A 12 -25.25 34.51 -27.17
C LEU A 12 -25.01 33.57 -25.96
N LEU A 13 -25.82 32.53 -25.82
CA LEU A 13 -25.54 31.41 -24.92
C LEU A 13 -24.37 30.62 -25.50
N VAL A 14 -23.15 30.87 -24.99
CA VAL A 14 -22.00 30.02 -25.25
C VAL A 14 -22.17 28.77 -24.38
N ALA A 15 -22.56 27.66 -25.00
CA ALA A 15 -22.46 26.35 -24.37
C ALA A 15 -20.97 26.07 -24.15
N GLY A 16 -20.52 26.17 -22.90
CA GLY A 16 -19.18 25.74 -22.52
C GLY A 16 -19.03 24.24 -22.80
N PRO A 17 -17.84 23.76 -23.21
CA PRO A 17 -17.61 22.34 -23.37
C PRO A 17 -17.94 21.65 -22.05
N ALA A 18 -18.78 20.61 -22.12
CA ALA A 18 -19.06 19.74 -20.99
C ALA A 18 -17.71 19.28 -20.42
N GLY A 19 -17.37 19.78 -19.24
CA GLY A 19 -16.18 19.35 -18.52
C GLY A 19 -16.30 17.86 -18.33
N VAL A 20 -15.36 17.10 -18.88
CA VAL A 20 -15.18 15.70 -18.52
C VAL A 20 -14.84 15.73 -17.04
N ALA A 21 -15.79 15.32 -16.20
CA ALA A 21 -15.54 15.09 -14.80
C ALA A 21 -14.57 13.90 -14.73
N PHE A 22 -13.28 14.18 -14.52
CA PHE A 22 -12.35 13.15 -14.11
C PHE A 22 -12.83 12.65 -12.74
N ALA A 23 -12.99 11.34 -12.59
CA ALA A 23 -13.32 10.77 -11.29
C ALA A 23 -12.24 11.20 -10.30
N GLU A 24 -12.65 11.80 -9.18
CA GLU A 24 -11.70 12.15 -8.13
C GLU A 24 -11.15 10.85 -7.52
N ASP A 25 -9.83 10.78 -7.34
CA ASP A 25 -9.15 9.68 -6.65
C ASP A 25 -9.84 9.42 -5.30
N LYS A 26 -10.28 8.18 -5.07
CA LYS A 26 -10.95 7.82 -3.81
C LYS A 26 -9.90 7.51 -2.75
N VAL A 27 -9.82 8.33 -1.70
CA VAL A 27 -9.01 8.01 -0.51
C VAL A 27 -9.64 6.83 0.23
N LEU A 28 -8.85 5.76 0.42
CA LEU A 28 -9.23 4.54 1.13
C LEU A 28 -8.84 4.61 2.61
N ALA A 29 -7.66 5.14 2.91
CA ALA A 29 -7.15 5.30 4.27
C ALA A 29 -6.14 6.46 4.32
N THR A 30 -6.01 7.08 5.50
CA THR A 30 -5.06 8.18 5.75
C THR A 30 -4.36 7.97 7.09
N VAL A 31 -3.05 8.18 7.11
CA VAL A 31 -2.23 8.27 8.32
C VAL A 31 -1.33 9.50 8.24
N SER A 32 -0.73 9.92 9.36
CA SER A 32 0.21 11.04 9.37
C SER A 32 1.29 10.84 10.43
N GLY A 33 2.51 11.29 10.14
CA GLY A 33 3.64 11.13 11.05
C GLY A 33 4.94 11.72 10.54
N GLU A 34 5.98 11.65 11.37
CA GLU A 34 7.35 12.08 11.04
C GLU A 34 8.10 10.97 10.30
N ILE A 35 7.82 10.81 9.01
CA ILE A 35 8.26 9.67 8.19
C ILE A 35 9.53 9.92 7.37
N THR A 36 10.24 11.04 7.61
CA THR A 36 11.50 11.37 6.90
C THR A 36 12.69 11.57 7.84
N GLY A 37 12.50 11.40 9.16
CA GLY A 37 13.48 11.72 10.20
C GLY A 37 13.63 13.22 10.50
N GLU A 38 12.93 14.09 9.75
CA GLU A 38 12.92 15.52 10.00
C GLU A 38 11.96 15.86 11.15
N LYS A 39 12.51 16.02 12.36
CA LYS A 39 11.73 16.33 13.57
C LYS A 39 10.80 17.53 13.38
N GLY A 40 9.55 17.36 13.82
CA GLY A 40 8.51 18.38 13.73
C GLY A 40 7.86 18.51 12.35
N LYS A 41 8.31 17.75 11.34
CA LYS A 41 7.66 17.71 10.02
C LYS A 41 6.74 16.51 9.91
N VAL A 42 5.45 16.77 10.04
CA VAL A 42 4.39 15.76 9.93
C VAL A 42 3.88 15.71 8.50
N PHE A 43 4.07 14.58 7.84
CA PHE A 43 3.58 14.29 6.49
C PHE A 43 2.26 13.55 6.56
N GLN A 44 1.43 13.69 5.51
CA GLN A 44 0.22 12.89 5.33
C GLN A 44 0.51 11.77 4.34
N VAL A 45 0.08 10.55 4.67
CA VAL A 45 0.15 9.40 3.78
C VAL A 45 -1.26 8.92 3.51
N ASP A 46 -1.62 8.86 2.23
CA ASP A 46 -2.91 8.41 1.77
C ASP A 46 -2.76 7.14 0.95
N LYS A 47 -3.62 6.17 1.22
CA LYS A 47 -3.88 5.06 0.30
C LYS A 47 -5.05 5.47 -0.56
N VAL A 48 -4.87 5.46 -1.87
CA VAL A 48 -5.87 5.96 -2.82
C VAL A 48 -6.21 4.90 -3.86
N LEU A 49 -7.48 4.80 -4.20
CA LEU A 49 -7.98 4.03 -5.34
C LEU A 49 -8.18 4.99 -6.51
N LYS A 50 -7.47 4.70 -7.59
CA LYS A 50 -7.57 5.37 -8.88
C LYS A 50 -8.22 4.43 -9.90
N ASP A 51 -8.47 4.93 -11.10
CA ASP A 51 -9.07 4.16 -12.20
C ASP A 51 -8.30 2.88 -12.54
N ASP A 52 -6.97 2.87 -12.32
CA ASP A 52 -6.09 1.76 -12.68
C ASP A 52 -5.62 0.91 -11.49
N GLY A 53 -5.90 1.31 -10.25
CA GLY A 53 -5.55 0.51 -9.08
C GLY A 53 -5.34 1.30 -7.79
N VAL A 54 -4.69 0.64 -6.84
CA VAL A 54 -4.40 1.10 -5.49
C VAL A 54 -2.98 1.67 -5.45
N TRP A 55 -2.85 2.86 -4.91
CA TRP A 55 -1.60 3.59 -4.80
C TRP A 55 -1.41 4.12 -3.38
N VAL A 56 -0.16 4.40 -3.01
CA VAL A 56 0.18 5.20 -1.83
C VAL A 56 0.70 6.55 -2.29
N GLN A 57 0.21 7.61 -1.67
CA GLN A 57 0.65 8.99 -1.90
C GLN A 57 1.15 9.58 -0.59
N VAL A 58 2.25 10.30 -0.65
CA VAL A 58 2.78 11.06 0.49
C VAL A 58 2.74 12.53 0.13
N SER A 59 2.07 13.31 0.98
CA SER A 59 2.00 14.75 0.88
C SER A 59 2.93 15.39 1.92
N GLY A 60 3.53 16.51 1.54
CA GLY A 60 4.52 17.28 2.28
C GLY A 60 4.01 17.78 3.64
N PRO A 61 4.91 18.36 4.44
CA PRO A 61 4.62 18.70 5.82
C PRO A 61 3.44 19.69 5.92
N LEU A 62 2.57 19.46 6.91
CA LEU A 62 1.42 20.33 7.15
C LEU A 62 1.87 21.79 7.40
N PRO A 63 1.12 22.80 6.90
CA PRO A 63 -0.18 22.70 6.23
C PRO A 63 -0.12 22.61 4.69
N ASP A 64 1.07 22.66 4.06
CA ASP A 64 1.23 22.79 2.61
C ASP A 64 0.60 21.62 1.83
N LYS A 65 0.73 20.38 2.35
CA LYS A 65 0.17 19.15 1.77
C LYS A 65 0.48 18.96 0.27
N SER A 66 1.56 19.55 -0.23
CA SER A 66 2.00 19.34 -1.62
C SER A 66 2.40 17.88 -1.82
N LEU A 67 1.96 17.24 -2.91
CA LEU A 67 2.33 15.84 -3.18
C LEU A 67 3.86 15.73 -3.35
N VAL A 68 4.52 14.93 -2.50
CA VAL A 68 5.99 14.74 -2.54
C VAL A 68 6.40 13.37 -3.09
N TRP A 69 5.54 12.36 -2.98
CA TRP A 69 5.83 11.03 -3.51
C TRP A 69 4.55 10.27 -3.83
N THR A 70 4.64 9.34 -4.78
CA THR A 70 3.60 8.36 -5.10
C THR A 70 4.29 7.03 -5.39
N SER A 71 3.73 5.94 -4.88
CA SER A 71 4.21 4.58 -5.14
C SER A 71 4.04 4.18 -6.61
N GLU A 72 4.39 2.96 -6.96
CA GLU A 72 3.82 2.30 -8.13
C GLU A 72 2.38 1.82 -7.86
N ASN A 73 1.72 1.29 -8.88
CA ASN A 73 0.42 0.62 -8.73
C ASN A 73 0.61 -0.70 -7.98
N LEU A 74 -0.05 -0.84 -6.83
CA LEU A 74 0.12 -1.97 -5.91
C LEU A 74 -0.87 -3.12 -6.17
N GLY A 75 -1.79 -2.95 -7.13
CA GLY A 75 -2.87 -3.89 -7.39
C GLY A 75 -4.19 -3.18 -7.66
N VAL A 76 -5.23 -3.94 -7.96
CA VAL A 76 -6.57 -3.40 -8.25
C VAL A 76 -7.55 -3.53 -7.08
N GLU A 77 -7.17 -4.27 -6.05
CA GLU A 77 -7.99 -4.51 -4.87
C GLU A 77 -7.30 -4.02 -3.60
N GLU A 78 -8.06 -3.30 -2.78
CA GLU A 78 -7.68 -3.04 -1.41
C GLU A 78 -7.62 -4.34 -0.61
N LYS A 79 -6.53 -4.53 0.13
CA LYS A 79 -6.38 -5.61 1.11
C LYS A 79 -6.10 -5.01 2.48
N THR A 80 -6.26 -5.85 3.49
CA THR A 80 -5.90 -5.57 4.88
C THR A 80 -4.76 -6.48 5.32
N PHE A 81 -4.11 -6.10 6.40
CA PHE A 81 -3.09 -6.87 7.12
C PHE A 81 -3.33 -6.70 8.62
N THR A 82 -2.77 -7.59 9.43
CA THR A 82 -2.81 -7.48 10.88
C THR A 82 -1.54 -6.84 11.40
N LEU A 83 -1.65 -5.71 12.09
CA LEU A 83 -0.56 -5.06 12.81
C LEU A 83 -0.87 -5.01 14.30
N ASP A 84 -0.01 -5.58 15.13
CA ASP A 84 -0.17 -5.59 16.59
C ASP A 84 -1.57 -6.08 17.05
N GLY A 85 -2.12 -7.06 16.31
CA GLY A 85 -3.43 -7.67 16.58
C GLY A 85 -4.65 -6.91 16.03
N LYS A 86 -4.45 -5.86 15.23
CA LYS A 86 -5.53 -5.08 14.60
C LYS A 86 -5.46 -5.17 13.09
N ALA A 87 -6.62 -5.28 12.45
CA ALA A 87 -6.71 -5.20 10.99
C ALA A 87 -6.53 -3.75 10.53
N GLU A 88 -5.56 -3.54 9.65
CA GLU A 88 -5.18 -2.25 9.07
C GLU A 88 -5.10 -2.37 7.54
N SER A 89 -5.27 -1.27 6.81
CA SER A 89 -5.04 -1.23 5.36
C SER A 89 -3.93 -0.26 4.95
N LEU A 90 -3.54 0.62 5.88
CA LEU A 90 -2.43 1.56 5.83
C LEU A 90 -1.99 1.88 7.28
N ALA A 91 -0.70 1.79 7.58
CA ALA A 91 -0.17 2.13 8.90
C ALA A 91 1.24 2.74 8.84
N LEU A 92 1.64 3.42 9.91
CA LEU A 92 3.01 3.85 10.16
C LEU A 92 3.59 3.04 11.33
N LYS A 93 4.77 2.45 11.15
CA LYS A 93 5.44 1.69 12.21
C LYS A 93 6.96 1.76 12.01
N ASP A 94 7.69 2.11 13.06
CA ASP A 94 9.15 1.96 13.08
C ASP A 94 9.49 0.47 13.21
N LEU A 95 9.85 -0.14 12.08
CA LEU A 95 10.22 -1.55 11.95
C LEU A 95 11.74 -1.72 11.92
N THR A 96 12.47 -0.72 11.43
CA THR A 96 13.93 -0.73 11.33
C THR A 96 14.64 -0.33 12.62
N GLY A 97 13.93 0.29 13.56
CA GLY A 97 14.45 0.74 14.86
C GLY A 97 15.26 2.02 14.78
N ASP A 98 15.16 2.78 13.68
CA ASP A 98 15.90 4.02 13.45
C ASP A 98 15.13 5.28 13.90
N SER A 99 13.97 5.09 14.55
CA SER A 99 13.04 6.15 14.97
C SER A 99 12.34 6.89 13.82
N VAL A 100 12.40 6.38 12.59
CA VAL A 100 11.65 6.86 11.44
C VAL A 100 10.65 5.78 11.03
N PRO A 101 9.34 6.01 11.20
CA PRO A 101 8.35 4.99 10.85
C PRO A 101 8.33 4.65 9.36
N GLU A 102 8.32 3.37 9.05
CA GLU A 102 7.98 2.85 7.73
C GLU A 102 6.48 3.01 7.43
N VAL A 103 6.16 3.12 6.14
CA VAL A 103 4.78 3.07 5.63
C VAL A 103 4.45 1.63 5.27
N VAL A 104 3.41 1.06 5.90
CA VAL A 104 2.94 -0.29 5.61
C VAL A 104 1.57 -0.22 4.94
N THR A 105 1.39 -0.95 3.84
CA THR A 105 0.08 -1.05 3.17
C THR A 105 -0.13 -2.43 2.55
N ALA A 106 -1.38 -2.79 2.27
CA ALA A 106 -1.73 -4.01 1.58
C ALA A 106 -2.67 -3.78 0.39
N ALA A 107 -2.39 -4.43 -0.73
CA ALA A 107 -3.17 -4.41 -1.96
C ALA A 107 -2.87 -5.69 -2.75
N PHE A 108 -3.62 -6.01 -3.80
CA PHE A 108 -3.17 -7.05 -4.72
C PHE A 108 -3.90 -7.07 -6.07
N TYR A 109 -3.34 -7.83 -7.01
CA TYR A 109 -4.04 -8.25 -8.21
C TYR A 109 -4.82 -9.54 -7.93
N GLY A 110 -6.13 -9.42 -7.77
CA GLY A 110 -7.07 -10.53 -7.70
C GLY A 110 -7.58 -10.87 -6.30
N PRO A 111 -8.70 -11.61 -6.22
CA PRO A 111 -9.46 -11.73 -4.98
C PRO A 111 -8.89 -12.73 -3.98
N LYS A 112 -8.08 -13.69 -4.45
CA LYS A 112 -7.67 -14.87 -3.66
C LYS A 112 -6.30 -14.75 -3.00
N ALA A 113 -5.59 -13.66 -3.24
CA ALA A 113 -4.27 -13.43 -2.71
C ALA A 113 -4.13 -11.99 -2.25
N SER A 114 -3.17 -11.76 -1.37
CA SER A 114 -2.90 -10.48 -0.75
C SER A 114 -1.41 -10.16 -0.85
N GLY A 115 -1.08 -8.91 -1.13
CA GLY A 115 0.27 -8.36 -1.09
C GLY A 115 0.41 -7.35 0.03
N MET A 116 1.57 -7.31 0.69
CA MET A 116 1.90 -6.29 1.69
C MET A 116 3.24 -5.64 1.36
N TRP A 117 3.26 -4.31 1.30
CA TRP A 117 4.46 -3.51 1.08
C TRP A 117 4.85 -2.81 2.37
N VAL A 118 6.15 -2.68 2.57
CA VAL A 118 6.76 -1.87 3.62
C VAL A 118 7.70 -0.90 2.92
N PHE A 119 7.41 0.39 2.97
CA PHE A 119 8.24 1.44 2.38
C PHE A 119 9.01 2.18 3.47
N THR A 120 10.30 2.37 3.25
CA THR A 120 11.18 3.17 4.12
C THR A 120 11.66 4.42 3.39
N TRP A 121 12.03 5.46 4.14
CA TRP A 121 12.54 6.69 3.58
C TRP A 121 14.02 6.57 3.20
N SER A 122 14.33 6.70 1.91
CA SER A 122 15.71 6.87 1.45
C SER A 122 16.10 8.34 1.53
N GLY A 123 16.87 8.71 2.56
CA GLY A 123 17.40 10.08 2.70
C GLY A 123 18.34 10.48 1.54
N ALA A 124 19.01 9.51 0.91
CA ALA A 124 19.88 9.75 -0.23
C ALA A 124 19.09 10.12 -1.49
N ASP A 125 18.02 9.38 -1.76
CA ASP A 125 17.18 9.58 -2.96
C ASP A 125 16.04 10.57 -2.74
N LYS A 126 15.80 10.97 -1.49
CA LYS A 126 14.67 11.79 -1.06
C LYS A 126 13.32 11.23 -1.53
N LYS A 127 13.15 9.91 -1.42
CA LYS A 127 11.93 9.20 -1.80
C LYS A 127 11.71 8.00 -0.89
N PHE A 128 10.50 7.47 -0.91
CA PHE A 128 10.20 6.18 -0.30
C PHE A 128 10.61 5.05 -1.25
N VAL A 129 11.22 4.00 -0.69
CA VAL A 129 11.64 2.79 -1.39
C VAL A 129 11.11 1.57 -0.63
N PRO A 130 10.73 0.49 -1.33
CA PRO A 130 10.31 -0.73 -0.65
C PRO A 130 11.47 -1.36 0.11
N ILE A 131 11.18 -1.89 1.31
CA ILE A 131 12.08 -2.81 2.00
C ILE A 131 11.99 -4.16 1.29
N VAL A 132 13.11 -4.59 0.73
CA VAL A 132 13.21 -5.81 -0.06
C VAL A 132 12.93 -7.05 0.80
N VAL A 133 12.17 -7.99 0.25
CA VAL A 133 11.88 -9.32 0.78
C VAL A 133 12.66 -10.36 -0.01
N THR A 134 13.40 -11.22 0.71
CA THR A 134 14.28 -12.22 0.09
C THR A 134 13.99 -13.63 0.59
N HIS A 135 14.09 -14.60 -0.31
CA HIS A 135 14.02 -16.03 -0.04
C HIS A 135 15.30 -16.69 -0.60
N PRO A 136 16.40 -16.70 0.18
CA PRO A 136 17.73 -17.00 -0.37
C PRO A 136 17.92 -18.41 -0.93
N LYS A 137 17.18 -19.41 -0.44
CA LYS A 137 17.32 -20.79 -0.92
C LYS A 137 16.68 -21.00 -2.31
N GLU A 138 15.80 -20.09 -2.71
CA GLU A 138 14.96 -20.12 -3.90
C GLU A 138 15.36 -19.00 -4.88
N ASP A 139 16.46 -18.29 -4.58
CA ASP A 139 16.98 -17.15 -5.36
C ASP A 139 15.90 -16.11 -5.71
N LEU A 140 15.03 -15.83 -4.74
CA LEU A 140 13.84 -15.03 -4.95
C LEU A 140 13.92 -13.73 -4.17
N THR A 141 13.83 -12.61 -4.90
CA THR A 141 13.86 -11.26 -4.37
C THR A 141 12.68 -10.47 -4.91
N ARG A 142 12.00 -9.72 -4.04
CA ARG A 142 10.80 -8.95 -4.37
C ARG A 142 10.62 -7.77 -3.40
N ASP A 143 9.68 -6.89 -3.70
CA ASP A 143 9.46 -5.65 -2.95
C ASP A 143 8.27 -5.71 -1.98
N PHE A 144 7.63 -6.89 -1.86
CA PHE A 144 6.42 -7.09 -1.06
C PHE A 144 6.29 -8.54 -0.58
N PHE A 145 5.51 -8.74 0.47
CA PHE A 145 5.10 -10.05 0.95
C PHE A 145 3.89 -10.56 0.17
N VAL A 146 3.76 -11.88 0.03
CA VAL A 146 2.61 -12.51 -0.62
C VAL A 146 1.99 -13.54 0.29
N ALA A 147 0.66 -13.48 0.39
CA ALA A 147 -0.18 -14.54 0.92
C ALA A 147 -1.11 -15.04 -0.19
N ASP A 148 -1.09 -16.34 -0.48
CA ASP A 148 -2.01 -16.99 -1.44
C ASP A 148 -3.15 -17.76 -0.74
N ILE A 149 -3.28 -17.55 0.58
CA ILE A 149 -4.44 -17.93 1.39
C ILE A 149 -5.05 -16.64 1.95
N GLN A 150 -6.06 -16.10 1.29
CA GLN A 150 -6.72 -14.86 1.73
C GLN A 150 -7.61 -15.07 2.96
N GLN A 151 -7.64 -14.08 3.84
CA GLN A 151 -8.61 -13.97 4.93
C GLN A 151 -9.16 -12.54 4.97
N GLU A 152 -10.49 -12.37 5.08
CA GLU A 152 -11.08 -11.03 5.12
C GLU A 152 -10.60 -10.20 6.32
N SER A 153 -10.16 -10.86 7.39
CA SER A 153 -9.61 -10.22 8.58
C SER A 153 -8.22 -9.60 8.36
N GLY A 154 -7.53 -9.89 7.25
CA GLY A 154 -6.11 -9.56 7.08
C GLY A 154 -5.18 -10.46 7.92
N GLY A 155 -5.69 -11.58 8.45
CA GLY A 155 -4.92 -12.52 9.27
C GLY A 155 -3.91 -13.35 8.48
N GLU A 156 -3.94 -13.25 7.16
CA GLU A 156 -2.97 -13.87 6.25
C GLU A 156 -1.66 -13.11 6.11
N LEU A 157 -1.62 -11.84 6.53
CA LEU A 157 -0.44 -10.98 6.51
C LEU A 157 -0.33 -10.32 7.88
N VAL A 158 0.62 -10.77 8.71
CA VAL A 158 0.71 -10.33 10.10
C VAL A 158 2.08 -9.73 10.36
N ILE A 159 2.11 -8.51 10.91
CA ILE A 159 3.29 -7.90 11.53
C ILE A 159 3.14 -8.06 13.04
N GLY A 160 4.05 -8.82 13.64
CA GLY A 160 4.14 -9.01 15.09
C GLY A 160 4.76 -7.80 15.80
N PRO A 161 4.62 -7.71 17.13
CA PRO A 161 5.20 -6.62 17.94
C PRO A 161 6.74 -6.61 17.92
N ASP A 162 7.36 -7.73 17.52
CA ASP A 162 8.81 -7.88 17.32
C ASP A 162 9.26 -7.52 15.89
N GLY A 163 8.35 -7.00 15.05
CA GLY A 163 8.62 -6.60 13.67
C GLY A 163 8.71 -7.77 12.69
N LYS A 164 8.52 -9.02 13.15
CA LYS A 164 8.48 -10.19 12.26
C LYS A 164 7.22 -10.17 11.41
N VAL A 165 7.36 -10.63 10.18
CA VAL A 165 6.23 -10.78 9.25
C VAL A 165 5.89 -12.25 9.10
N THR A 166 4.62 -12.59 9.26
CA THR A 166 4.08 -13.91 8.97
C THR A 166 3.09 -13.81 7.81
N CYS A 167 3.26 -14.66 6.80
CA CYS A 167 2.35 -14.78 5.66
C CYS A 167 1.73 -16.17 5.64
N LEU A 168 0.42 -16.27 5.39
CA LEU A 168 -0.23 -17.55 5.07
C LEU A 168 -0.10 -17.83 3.59
N GLY A 169 0.47 -18.99 3.26
CA GLY A 169 0.59 -19.41 1.87
C GLY A 169 0.48 -20.91 1.68
N LEU A 170 0.54 -21.35 0.43
CA LEU A 170 0.49 -22.75 0.03
C LEU A 170 1.90 -23.27 -0.28
N ILE A 171 2.10 -24.55 0.00
CA ILE A 171 3.26 -25.33 -0.44
C ILE A 171 2.78 -26.18 -1.60
N TYR A 172 3.30 -25.91 -2.78
CA TYR A 172 2.99 -26.68 -3.98
C TYR A 172 3.96 -27.86 -4.09
N SER A 173 3.41 -29.06 -4.30
CA SER A 173 4.21 -30.26 -4.60
C SER A 173 4.61 -30.27 -6.07
N GLU A 174 5.79 -30.79 -6.37
CA GLU A 174 6.20 -31.08 -7.75
C GLU A 174 5.55 -32.37 -8.29
N LYS A 175 4.93 -33.17 -7.41
CA LYS A 175 4.24 -34.38 -7.81
C LYS A 175 2.83 -34.06 -8.28
N GLU A 176 2.51 -34.55 -9.47
CA GLU A 176 1.18 -34.42 -10.05
C GLU A 176 0.12 -35.07 -9.14
N GLY A 177 -0.99 -34.35 -8.93
CA GLY A 177 -2.13 -34.83 -8.14
C GLY A 177 -2.00 -34.65 -6.63
N GLU A 178 -0.89 -34.14 -6.11
CA GLU A 178 -0.78 -33.76 -4.70
C GLU A 178 -1.37 -32.36 -4.48
N GLU A 179 -2.34 -32.26 -3.57
CA GLU A 179 -2.97 -30.98 -3.20
C GLU A 179 -1.98 -30.05 -2.49
N PRO A 180 -2.02 -28.73 -2.75
CA PRO A 180 -1.18 -27.78 -2.05
C PRO A 180 -1.42 -27.78 -0.53
N GLN A 181 -0.36 -27.77 0.26
CA GLN A 181 -0.46 -27.77 1.72
C GLN A 181 -0.39 -26.34 2.28
N PRO A 182 -1.33 -25.90 3.14
CA PRO A 182 -1.24 -24.59 3.77
C PRO A 182 -0.04 -24.50 4.73
N ALA A 183 0.57 -23.33 4.82
CA ALA A 183 1.74 -23.07 5.64
C ALA A 183 1.83 -21.59 6.08
N GLN A 184 2.56 -21.36 7.15
CA GLN A 184 3.06 -20.04 7.54
C GLN A 184 4.47 -19.84 7.00
N TYR A 185 4.74 -18.68 6.44
CA TYR A 185 6.06 -18.21 6.03
C TYR A 185 6.45 -17.04 6.94
N VAL A 186 7.57 -17.16 7.65
CA VAL A 186 8.04 -16.15 8.60
C VAL A 186 9.27 -15.45 8.04
N TYR A 187 9.26 -14.12 8.13
CA TYR A 187 10.34 -13.25 7.68
C TYR A 187 10.84 -12.38 8.83
N GLU A 188 12.14 -12.18 8.88
CA GLU A 188 12.82 -11.35 9.87
C GLU A 188 13.56 -10.21 9.18
N LEU A 189 13.47 -9.01 9.74
CA LEU A 189 14.22 -7.86 9.24
C LEU A 189 15.70 -8.00 9.65
N LYS A 190 16.60 -8.00 8.67
CA LYS A 190 18.05 -8.11 8.85
C LYS A 190 18.74 -7.19 7.84
N ASP A 191 19.60 -6.30 8.31
CA ASP A 191 20.37 -5.39 7.45
C ASP A 191 19.51 -4.60 6.45
N GLY A 192 18.35 -4.10 6.91
CA GLY A 192 17.44 -3.30 6.08
C GLY A 192 16.64 -4.08 5.03
N LYS A 193 16.56 -5.41 5.14
CA LYS A 193 15.73 -6.26 4.28
C LYS A 193 15.02 -7.34 5.08
N TYR A 194 13.86 -7.76 4.62
CA TYR A 194 13.20 -8.94 5.17
C TYR A 194 13.77 -10.21 4.56
N VAL A 195 14.22 -11.12 5.41
CA VAL A 195 14.81 -12.39 5.01
C VAL A 195 13.91 -13.52 5.50
N PHE A 196 13.56 -14.42 4.60
CA PHE A 196 12.85 -15.65 4.94
C PHE A 196 13.62 -16.40 6.04
N ALA A 197 12.95 -16.66 7.15
CA ALA A 197 13.50 -17.33 8.32
C ALA A 197 13.06 -18.79 8.38
N GLU A 198 11.75 -19.03 8.29
CA GLU A 198 11.20 -20.38 8.41
C GLU A 198 9.84 -20.54 7.73
N ARG A 199 9.50 -21.79 7.44
CA ARG A 199 8.19 -22.20 6.94
C ARG A 199 7.63 -23.29 7.86
N LYS A 200 6.40 -23.10 8.33
CA LYS A 200 5.68 -24.04 9.20
C LYS A 200 4.42 -24.54 8.50
N PRO A 201 4.37 -25.81 8.07
CA PRO A 201 3.14 -26.37 7.54
C PRO A 201 2.02 -26.28 8.57
N LEU A 202 0.83 -25.89 8.13
CA LEU A 202 -0.36 -25.89 8.95
C LEU A 202 -0.96 -27.31 8.97
N PRO A 203 -1.66 -27.68 10.06
CA PRO A 203 -2.39 -28.94 10.11
C PRO A 203 -3.35 -29.05 8.93
N ALA A 204 -3.49 -30.26 8.39
CA ALA A 204 -4.60 -30.54 7.48
C ALA A 204 -5.92 -30.20 8.17
N LYS A 205 -6.87 -29.63 7.43
CA LYS A 205 -8.24 -29.47 7.94
C LYS A 205 -8.73 -30.85 8.41
N PRO A 206 -9.30 -30.96 9.62
CA PRO A 206 -9.84 -32.23 10.13
C PRO A 206 -10.99 -32.76 9.26
#